data_AF-A0A7D5IF48-F1
#
_entry.id   AF-A0A7D5IF48-F1
#
_cell.length_a   1.000
_cell.length_b   1.000
_cell.length_c   1.000
_cell.angle_alpha   90.00
_cell.angle_beta   90.00
_cell.angle_gamma   90.00
#
_symmetry.space_group_name_H-M   'P 1'
#
loop_
_entity.id
_entity.type
_entity.pdbx_description
1 polymer ?
#
loop_
_entity_poly.entity_id
_entity_poly.type
_entity_poly.pdbx_seq_one_letter_code
_entity_poly.pdbx_strand_id
1 'polypeptide(L)' 'GEWVMKDYRGWKHWVYYACCPDTPYLDITYHFLMQRLPLYFIVNVIIPCLLFSFLT' A
#
# COMPACT_ATOMS: atom_id res chain seq x y z
N GLY A 1 5.03 14.09 -1.82
CA GLY A 1 4.97 12.77 -1.18
C GLY A 1 4.84 11.71 -2.26
N GLU A 2 5.63 10.65 -2.19
CA GLU A 2 5.65 9.59 -3.22
C GLU A 2 4.47 8.61 -3.14
N TRP A 3 3.63 8.75 -2.13
CA TRP A 3 2.51 7.86 -1.84
C TRP A 3 1.26 8.66 -1.51
N VAL A 4 0.11 8.15 -1.93
CA VAL A 4 -1.21 8.66 -1.56
C VAL A 4 -1.97 7.57 -0.82
N MET A 5 -2.53 7.93 0.33
CA MET A 5 -3.44 7.06 1.08
C MET A 5 -4.77 6.95 0.33
N LYS A 6 -5.16 5.73 -0.03
CA LYS A 6 -6.42 5.44 -0.71
C LYS A 6 -7.51 5.04 0.26
N ASP A 7 -7.20 4.17 1.21
CA ASP A 7 -8.15 3.69 2.20
C ASP A 7 -7.39 3.23 3.46
N TYR A 8 -8.06 3.25 4.59
CA TYR A 8 -7.54 2.76 5.86
C TYR A 8 -8.67 2.06 6.62
N ARG A 9 -8.42 0.84 7.11
CA ARG A 9 -9.41 0.07 7.86
C ARG A 9 -8.76 -0.59 9.07
N GLY A 10 -9.50 -0.65 10.17
CA GLY A 10 -9.10 -1.39 11.36
C GLY A 10 -10.13 -2.47 11.66
N TRP A 11 -9.67 -3.69 11.89
CA TRP A 11 -10.53 -4.81 12.31
C TRP A 11 -10.06 -5.31 13.66
N LYS A 12 -11.01 -5.48 14.57
CA LYS A 12 -10.79 -6.13 15.86
C LYS A 12 -11.13 -7.60 15.70
N HIS A 13 -10.20 -8.47 16.03
CA HIS A 13 -10.40 -9.91 15.96
C HIS A 13 -10.14 -10.57 17.32
N TRP A 14 -10.82 -11.69 17.54
CA TRP A 14 -10.75 -12.48 18.76
C TRP A 14 -10.38 -13.90 18.33
N VAL A 15 -9.11 -14.27 18.51
CA VAL A 15 -8.60 -15.59 18.13
C VAL A 15 -8.65 -16.52 19.34
N TYR A 16 -9.25 -17.69 19.15
CA TYR A 16 -9.13 -18.82 20.07
C TYR A 16 -8.10 -19.79 19.51
N TYR A 17 -7.00 -20.01 20.23
CA TYR A 17 -5.99 -20.98 19.82
C TYR A 17 -6.30 -22.35 20.41
N ALA A 18 -5.98 -23.42 19.67
CA ALA A 18 -6.20 -24.79 20.11
C ALA A 18 -5.43 -25.15 21.40
N CYS A 19 -4.37 -24.41 21.74
CA CYS A 19 -3.62 -24.59 22.98
C CYS A 19 -4.34 -24.06 24.22
N CYS A 20 -5.26 -23.10 24.09
CA CYS A 20 -5.97 -22.44 25.20
C CYS A 20 -7.37 -22.00 24.72
N PRO A 21 -8.39 -22.87 24.77
CA PRO A 21 -9.73 -22.55 24.28
C PRO A 21 -10.51 -21.60 25.19
N ASP A 22 -10.10 -21.45 26.45
CA ASP A 22 -10.84 -20.68 27.46
C ASP A 22 -10.63 -19.16 27.35
N THR A 23 -9.50 -18.73 26.77
CA THR A 23 -9.11 -17.32 26.71
C THR A 23 -8.95 -16.85 25.25
N PRO A 24 -9.80 -15.94 24.75
CA PRO A 24 -9.59 -15.33 23.45
C PRO A 24 -8.45 -14.31 23.49
N TYR A 25 -7.55 -14.39 22.51
CA TYR A 25 -6.52 -13.39 22.29
C TYR A 25 -7.08 -12.31 21.38
N LEU A 26 -6.93 -11.05 21.80
CA LEU A 26 -7.42 -9.90 21.07
C LEU A 26 -6.34 -9.29 20.21
N ASP A 27 -6.58 -9.19 18.91
CA ASP A 27 -5.75 -8.45 17.98
C ASP A 27 -6.52 -7.30 17.31
N ILE A 28 -5.81 -6.22 17.00
CA ILE A 28 -6.33 -5.11 16.22
C ILE A 28 -5.45 -5.01 14.97
N THR A 29 -5.99 -5.43 13.84
CA THR A 29 -5.28 -5.43 12.57
C THR A 29 -5.63 -4.17 11.79
N TYR A 30 -4.63 -3.32 11.54
CA TYR A 30 -4.76 -2.12 10.71
C TYR A 30 -4.29 -2.42 9.29
N HIS A 31 -5.13 -2.08 8.32
CA HIS A 31 -4.85 -2.23 6.90
C HIS A 31 -4.83 -0.86 6.24
N PHE A 32 -3.68 -0.51 5.66
CA PHE A 32 -3.48 0.76 4.95
C PHE A 32 -3.30 0.49 3.46
N LEU A 33 -4.21 1.01 2.65
CA LEU A 33 -4.10 0.98 1.20
C LEU A 33 -3.41 2.26 0.72
N MET A 34 -2.19 2.11 0.20
CA MET A 34 -1.37 3.21 -0.32
C MET A 34 -1.07 3.01 -1.80
N GLN A 35 -1.20 4.07 -2.60
CA GLN A 35 -0.86 4.08 -4.02
C GLN A 35 0.45 4.86 -4.24
N ARG A 36 1.42 4.28 -4.97
CA ARG A 36 2.62 4.98 -5.46
C ARG A 36 2.24 6.04 -6.49
N LEU A 37 2.79 7.24 -6.37
CA LEU A 37 2.73 8.28 -7.41
C LEU A 37 4.09 8.39 -8.10
N PRO A 38 4.26 7.84 -9.31
CA PRO A 38 5.54 7.86 -10.04
C PRO A 38 5.81 9.21 -10.75
N LEU A 39 5.38 10.34 -10.18
CA LEU A 39 5.45 11.66 -10.84
C LEU A 39 6.87 12.03 -11.27
N TYR A 40 7.86 11.78 -10.40
CA TYR A 40 9.28 12.01 -10.73
C TYR A 40 9.76 11.14 -11.89
N PHE A 41 9.35 9.87 -11.92
CA PHE A 41 9.74 8.92 -12.96
C PHE A 41 9.12 9.27 -14.31
N ILE A 42 7.85 9.72 -14.32
CA ILE A 42 7.18 10.18 -15.53
C ILE A 42 7.93 11.37 -16.13
N VAL A 43 8.26 12.38 -15.32
CA VAL A 43 8.89 13.62 -15.82
C VAL A 43 10.33 13.38 -16.28
N ASN A 44 11.13 12.64 -15.52
CA ASN A 44 12.58 12.54 -15.78
C ASN A 44 12.99 11.36 -16.65
N VAL A 45 12.12 10.35 -16.83
CA VAL A 45 12.45 9.15 -17.63
C VAL A 45 11.52 9.04 -18.84
N ILE A 46 10.20 9.11 -18.64
CA ILE A 46 9.24 8.86 -19.73
C ILE A 46 9.25 10.01 -20.76
N ILE A 47 9.18 11.26 -20.32
CA ILE A 47 9.20 12.43 -21.23
C ILE A 47 10.45 12.46 -22.13
N PRO A 48 11.69 12.36 -21.62
CA PRO A 48 12.86 12.39 -22.49
C PRO A 48 12.91 11.19 -23.45
N CYS A 49 12.52 9.98 -23.02
CA CYS A 49 12.44 8.83 -23.92
C CYS A 49 11.45 9.07 -25.07
N LEU A 50 10.26 9.62 -24.80
CA LEU A 50 9.31 9.97 -25.85
C LEU A 50 9.88 11.01 -26.80
N LEU A 51 10.54 12.06 -26.29
CA LEU A 51 11.20 13.07 -27.12
C LEU A 51 12.24 12.45 -28.05
N PHE A 52 13.11 11.58 -27.54
CA PHE A 52 14.09 10.85 -28.36
C PHE A 52 13.42 9.97 -29.42
N SER A 53 12.33 9.27 -29.08
CA SER A 53 11.56 8.47 -30.02
C SER A 53 10.87 9.29 -31.12
N PHE A 54 10.54 10.56 -30.87
CA PHE A 54 10.00 11.45 -31.90
C PHE A 54 11.08 12.06 -32.81
N LEU A 55 12.32 12.16 -32.32
CA LEU A 55 13.46 12.71 -33.06
C LEU A 55 14.12 11.67 -33.99
N THR A 56 13.89 10.38 -33.76
CA THR A 56 14.29 9.26 -34.63
C THR A 56 13.17 8.83 -35.58
#